data_AF-A0A127A2C8-F1
#
_entry.id   AF-A0A127A2C8-F1
#
_cell.length_a   1.000
_cell.length_b   1.000
_cell.length_c   1.000
_cell.angle_alpha   90.00
_cell.angle_beta   90.00
_cell.angle_gamma   90.00
#
_symmetry.space_group_name_H-M   'P 1'
#
loop_
_entity.id
_entity.type
_entity.pdbx_description
1 polymer ?
#
loop_
_entity_poly.entity_id
_entity_poly.type
_entity_poly.pdbx_seq_one_letter_code
_entity_poly.pdbx_strand_id
1 'polypeptide(L)'
;MAPALRGGAGDERGSAVADFVMVGGLLTALALAVVQLALVLHVRNVLVDAAASGARYGTLGDRTPADARQRATDLITGAVGAEYAARVTVGQSEDSGVRTLEVRVVAPIPVIGLIGPAGTMEVVGHAPLQ
;
A
#
# COMPACT_ATOMS: atom_id res chain seq x y z
N MET A 1 24.68 52.89 39.42
CA MET A 1 23.84 52.59 38.24
C MET A 1 24.83 52.37 37.09
N ALA A 2 25.04 51.19 36.51
CA ALA A 2 24.16 50.06 36.23
C ALA A 2 24.94 48.72 36.21
N PRO A 3 24.28 47.55 36.37
CA PRO A 3 24.91 46.25 36.18
C PRO A 3 24.93 45.85 34.70
N ALA A 4 26.04 45.24 34.27
CA ALA A 4 26.24 44.72 32.93
C ALA A 4 25.48 43.39 32.74
N LEU A 5 24.61 43.33 31.73
CA LEU A 5 23.92 42.12 31.30
C LEU A 5 24.89 41.25 30.48
N ARG A 6 25.35 40.14 31.07
CA ARG A 6 25.96 39.03 30.34
C ARG A 6 24.90 37.94 30.12
N GLY A 7 24.29 37.93 28.95
CA GLY A 7 23.41 36.85 28.49
C GLY A 7 23.18 37.03 26.99
N GLY A 8 23.25 35.94 26.20
CA GLY A 8 22.91 35.99 24.77
C GLY A 8 24.07 35.78 23.79
N ALA A 9 24.96 34.82 24.06
CA ALA A 9 25.77 34.26 22.97
C ALA A 9 25.76 32.73 22.93
N GLY A 10 25.40 32.08 24.04
CA GLY A 10 25.25 30.62 24.13
C GLY A 10 23.84 30.15 23.74
N ASP A 11 22.81 30.96 24.00
CA ASP A 11 21.41 30.63 23.70
C ASP A 11 21.11 30.65 22.19
N GLU A 12 21.61 31.64 21.47
CA GLU A 12 21.40 31.78 20.02
C GLU A 12 22.07 30.63 19.24
N ARG A 13 23.21 30.12 19.72
CA ARG A 13 23.90 28.96 19.14
C ARG A 13 23.12 27.65 19.40
N GLY A 14 22.50 27.50 20.55
CA GLY A 14 21.62 26.36 20.86
C GLY A 14 20.34 26.37 20.01
N SER A 15 19.75 27.56 19.83
CA SER A 15 18.57 27.76 18.97
C SER A 15 18.84 27.39 17.52
N ALA A 16 19.98 27.79 16.95
CA ALA A 16 20.31 27.46 15.56
C ALA A 16 20.43 25.94 15.30
N VAL A 17 20.99 25.19 16.25
CA VAL A 17 21.07 23.73 16.16
C VAL A 17 19.68 23.10 16.35
N ALA A 18 18.90 23.59 17.31
CA ALA A 18 17.54 23.11 17.54
C ALA A 18 16.64 23.33 16.32
N ASP A 19 16.68 24.51 15.71
CA ASP A 19 15.90 24.84 14.50
C ASP A 19 16.28 23.93 13.34
N PHE A 20 17.58 23.71 13.12
CA PHE A 20 18.06 22.81 12.07
C PHE A 20 17.58 21.36 12.29
N VAL A 21 17.65 20.86 13.54
CA VAL A 21 17.18 19.51 13.88
C VAL A 21 15.67 19.39 13.75
N MET A 22 14.89 20.40 14.16
CA MET A 22 13.44 20.40 14.00
C MET A 22 13.03 20.39 12.54
N VAL A 23 13.63 21.25 11.71
CA VAL A 23 13.36 21.31 10.28
C VAL A 23 13.80 20.02 9.58
N GLY A 24 15.03 19.56 9.85
CA GLY A 24 15.56 18.32 9.27
C GLY A 24 14.76 17.09 9.69
N GLY A 25 14.35 17.01 10.96
CA GLY A 25 13.51 15.94 11.50
C GLY A 25 12.11 15.96 10.90
N LEU A 26 11.48 17.13 10.81
CA LEU A 26 10.16 17.30 10.18
C LEU A 26 10.19 16.91 8.70
N LEU A 27 11.18 17.40 7.95
CA LEU A 27 11.33 17.07 6.53
C LEU A 27 11.60 15.58 6.32
N THR A 28 12.40 14.96 7.19
CA THR A 28 12.66 13.52 7.14
C THR A 28 11.39 12.73 7.44
N ALA A 29 10.63 13.10 8.47
CA ALA A 29 9.35 12.48 8.79
C ALA A 29 8.34 12.62 7.64
N LEU A 30 8.27 13.80 7.02
CA LEU A 30 7.42 14.05 5.86
C LEU A 30 7.85 13.21 4.64
N ALA A 31 9.15 13.14 4.37
CA ALA A 31 9.68 12.33 3.28
C ALA A 31 9.35 10.84 3.47
N LEU A 32 9.53 10.31 4.70
CA LEU A 32 9.14 8.96 5.04
C LEU A 32 7.63 8.74 4.89
N ALA A 33 6.80 9.70 5.32
CA ALA A 33 5.34 9.61 5.15
C ALA A 33 4.94 9.54 3.67
N VAL A 34 5.59 10.32 2.79
CA VAL A 34 5.34 10.27 1.34
C VAL A 34 5.80 8.94 0.75
N VAL A 35 6.99 8.46 1.09
CA VAL A 35 7.49 7.14 0.64
C VAL A 35 6.56 6.02 1.10
N GLN A 36 6.11 6.08 2.36
CA GLN A 36 5.18 5.14 2.94
C GLN A 36 3.83 5.12 2.20
N LEU A 37 3.28 6.30 1.91
CA LEU A 37 2.06 6.44 1.13
C LEU A 37 2.24 5.90 -0.30
N ALA A 38 3.35 6.26 -0.95
CA ALA A 38 3.66 5.79 -2.31
C ALA A 38 3.76 4.27 -2.37
N LEU A 39 4.41 3.63 -1.39
CA LEU A 39 4.52 2.17 -1.31
C LEU A 39 3.16 1.49 -1.13
N VAL A 40 2.31 2.01 -0.23
CA VAL A 40 0.95 1.50 -0.01
C VAL A 40 0.12 1.59 -1.28
N LEU A 41 0.15 2.75 -1.95
CA LEU A 41 -0.56 2.94 -3.21
C LEU A 41 -0.03 2.03 -4.32
N HIS A 42 1.29 1.89 -4.43
CA HIS A 42 1.92 1.01 -5.40
C HIS A 42 1.43 -0.44 -5.24
N VAL A 43 1.53 -1.00 -4.03
CA VAL A 43 1.07 -2.37 -3.76
C VAL A 43 -0.43 -2.50 -4.03
N ARG A 44 -1.26 -1.60 -3.51
CA ARG A 44 -2.71 -1.67 -3.73
C ARG A 44 -3.07 -1.66 -5.22
N ASN A 45 -2.41 -0.82 -6.00
CA ASN A 45 -2.64 -0.74 -7.44
C ASN A 45 -2.23 -2.02 -8.16
N VAL A 46 -1.08 -2.60 -7.81
CA VAL A 46 -0.65 -3.91 -8.34
C VAL A 46 -1.65 -5.01 -8.01
N LEU A 47 -2.16 -5.07 -6.77
CA LEU A 47 -3.12 -6.09 -6.37
C LEU A 47 -4.46 -5.93 -7.09
N VAL A 48 -4.97 -4.70 -7.25
CA VAL A 48 -6.20 -4.44 -8.02
C VAL A 48 -6.04 -4.85 -9.48
N ASP A 49 -4.91 -4.50 -10.09
CA ASP A 49 -4.62 -4.86 -11.48
C ASP A 49 -4.52 -6.38 -11.68
N ALA A 50 -3.82 -7.08 -10.78
CA ALA A 50 -3.71 -8.52 -10.80
C ALA A 50 -5.06 -9.22 -10.57
N ALA A 51 -5.89 -8.72 -9.65
CA ALA A 51 -7.23 -9.23 -9.41
C ALA A 51 -8.13 -9.06 -10.64
N ALA A 52 -8.14 -7.87 -11.24
CA ALA A 52 -8.91 -7.62 -12.46
C ALA A 52 -8.42 -8.48 -13.63
N SER A 53 -7.11 -8.66 -13.77
CA SER A 53 -6.50 -9.54 -14.78
C SER A 53 -6.86 -11.01 -14.55
N GLY A 54 -6.85 -11.49 -13.31
CA GLY A 54 -7.31 -12.83 -12.95
C GLY A 54 -8.79 -13.04 -13.25
N ALA A 55 -9.63 -12.05 -12.94
CA ALA A 55 -11.06 -12.10 -13.21
C ALA A 55 -11.31 -12.22 -14.72
N ARG A 56 -10.69 -11.34 -15.53
CA ARG A 56 -10.78 -11.38 -17.00
C ARG A 56 -10.26 -12.69 -17.59
N TYR A 57 -9.23 -13.27 -16.97
CA TYR A 57 -8.70 -14.54 -17.42
C TYR A 57 -9.68 -15.68 -17.17
N GLY A 58 -10.38 -15.68 -16.02
CA GLY A 58 -11.37 -16.70 -15.68
C GLY A 58 -12.67 -16.65 -16.49
N THR A 59 -12.96 -15.55 -17.19
CA THR A 59 -14.13 -15.45 -18.07
C THR A 59 -13.87 -16.00 -19.47
N LEU A 60 -12.65 -16.45 -19.79
CA LEU A 60 -12.35 -17.08 -21.08
C LEU A 60 -12.93 -18.50 -21.14
N GLY A 61 -13.46 -18.89 -22.30
CA GLY A 61 -14.39 -20.04 -22.44
C GLY A 61 -13.93 -21.41 -21.91
N ASP A 62 -12.63 -21.66 -21.82
CA ASP A 62 -12.06 -22.92 -21.30
C ASP A 62 -11.44 -22.78 -19.90
N ARG A 63 -11.71 -21.68 -19.19
CA ARG A 63 -11.06 -21.36 -17.91
C ARG A 63 -11.97 -21.63 -16.73
N THR A 64 -11.32 -22.09 -15.67
CA THR A 64 -11.95 -22.36 -14.38
C THR A 64 -11.68 -21.22 -13.39
N PRO A 65 -12.48 -21.11 -12.31
CA PRO A 65 -12.14 -20.23 -11.19
C PRO A 65 -10.75 -20.51 -10.59
N ALA A 66 -10.25 -21.75 -10.68
CA ALA A 66 -8.91 -22.09 -10.24
C ALA A 66 -7.82 -21.46 -11.14
N ASP A 67 -8.06 -21.39 -12.45
CA ASP A 67 -7.15 -20.73 -13.40
C ASP A 67 -7.09 -19.22 -13.17
N ALA A 68 -8.22 -18.59 -12.86
CA ALA A 68 -8.29 -17.19 -12.48
C ALA A 68 -7.47 -16.91 -11.21
N ARG A 69 -7.65 -17.76 -10.18
CA ARG A 69 -6.90 -17.68 -8.92
C ARG A 69 -5.40 -17.81 -9.17
N GLN A 70 -5.01 -18.82 -9.94
CA GLN A 70 -3.60 -19.08 -10.24
C GLN A 70 -2.99 -17.89 -10.98
N ARG A 71 -3.68 -17.38 -12.00
CA ARG A 71 -3.21 -16.23 -12.78
C ARG A 71 -2.99 -15.00 -11.92
N ALA A 72 -3.93 -14.67 -11.04
CA ALA A 72 -3.78 -13.55 -10.11
C ALA A 72 -2.61 -13.78 -9.13
N THR A 73 -2.47 -15.01 -8.62
CA THR A 73 -1.38 -15.40 -7.72
C THR A 73 -0.01 -15.21 -8.38
N ASP A 74 0.15 -15.65 -9.63
CA ASP A 74 1.40 -15.54 -10.38
C ASP A 74 1.76 -14.06 -10.65
N LEU A 75 0.78 -13.22 -11.00
CA LEU A 75 0.98 -11.79 -11.22
C LEU A 75 1.42 -11.06 -9.94
N ILE A 76 0.74 -11.32 -8.82
CA ILE A 76 1.07 -10.71 -7.53
C ILE A 76 2.47 -11.16 -7.09
N THR A 77 2.73 -12.46 -7.15
CA THR A 77 4.01 -13.04 -6.72
C THR A 77 5.17 -12.46 -7.53
N GLY A 78 5.00 -12.31 -8.85
CA GLY A 78 6.04 -11.74 -9.71
C GLY A 78 6.26 -10.23 -9.54
N ALA A 79 5.27 -9.50 -9.04
CA ALA A 79 5.34 -8.04 -8.93
C ALA A 79 5.73 -7.54 -7.53
N VAL A 80 5.16 -8.13 -6.47
CA VAL A 80 5.32 -7.64 -5.08
C VAL A 80 5.72 -8.73 -4.09
N GLY A 81 5.75 -9.99 -4.48
CA GLY A 81 6.17 -11.11 -3.63
C GLY A 81 5.04 -12.06 -3.23
N ALA A 82 5.42 -13.26 -2.82
CA ALA A 82 4.49 -14.36 -2.52
C ALA A 82 3.61 -14.09 -1.28
N GLU A 83 4.10 -13.30 -0.33
CA GLU A 83 3.40 -12.92 0.90
C GLU A 83 2.12 -12.12 0.61
N TYR A 84 2.10 -11.34 -0.47
CA TYR A 84 0.93 -10.58 -0.90
C TYR A 84 -0.08 -11.45 -1.67
N ALA A 85 0.34 -12.63 -2.14
CA ALA A 85 -0.51 -13.58 -2.86
C ALA A 85 -1.08 -14.69 -1.97
N ALA A 86 -0.83 -14.64 -0.65
CA ALA A 86 -1.16 -15.72 0.28
C ALA A 86 -2.68 -15.99 0.40
N ARG A 87 -3.54 -14.99 0.18
CA ARG A 87 -5.00 -15.14 0.23
C ARG A 87 -5.65 -14.53 -1.00
N VAL A 88 -5.85 -15.37 -2.00
CA VAL A 88 -6.60 -15.06 -3.22
C VAL A 88 -7.80 -15.98 -3.29
N THR A 89 -9.01 -15.42 -3.30
CA THR A 89 -10.27 -16.15 -3.49
C THR A 89 -10.94 -15.71 -4.77
N VAL A 90 -11.68 -16.65 -5.38
CA VAL A 90 -12.43 -16.40 -6.61
C VAL A 90 -13.87 -16.80 -6.35
N GLY A 91 -14.79 -15.94 -6.75
CA GLY A 91 -16.22 -16.14 -6.62
C GLY A 91 -16.96 -15.67 -7.85
N GLN A 92 -18.25 -15.98 -7.89
CA GLN A 92 -19.18 -15.32 -8.80
C GLN A 92 -20.04 -14.36 -8.00
N SER A 93 -20.32 -13.22 -8.59
CA SER A 93 -21.16 -12.18 -8.04
C SER A 93 -22.09 -11.68 -9.12
N GLU A 94 -23.19 -11.07 -8.73
CA GLU A 94 -24.12 -10.44 -9.65
C GLU A 94 -24.05 -8.94 -9.43
N ASP A 95 -23.47 -8.22 -10.38
CA ASP A 95 -23.38 -6.77 -10.35
C ASP A 95 -24.36 -6.21 -11.37
N SER A 96 -25.36 -5.47 -10.89
CA SER A 96 -26.35 -4.79 -11.75
C SER A 96 -27.07 -5.70 -12.75
N GLY A 97 -27.34 -6.95 -12.37
CA GLY A 97 -27.98 -7.98 -13.21
C GLY A 97 -27.04 -8.69 -14.18
N VAL A 98 -25.74 -8.41 -14.11
CA VAL A 98 -24.70 -9.07 -14.91
C VAL A 98 -23.91 -10.01 -14.00
N ARG A 99 -23.95 -11.31 -14.34
CA ARG A 99 -23.08 -12.30 -13.69
C ARG A 99 -21.63 -11.92 -13.96
N THR A 100 -20.85 -11.83 -12.89
CA THR A 100 -19.49 -11.29 -12.90
C THR A 100 -18.60 -12.25 -12.11
N LEU A 101 -17.40 -12.51 -12.62
CA LEU A 101 -16.37 -13.21 -11.87
C LEU A 101 -15.64 -12.19 -10.97
N GLU A 102 -15.57 -12.48 -9.69
CA GLU A 102 -14.83 -11.71 -8.70
C GLU A 102 -13.55 -12.44 -8.32
N VAL A 103 -12.43 -11.71 -8.34
CA VAL A 103 -11.18 -12.14 -7.70
C VAL A 103 -10.89 -11.20 -6.55
N ARG A 104 -10.77 -11.76 -5.35
CA ARG A 104 -10.59 -11.04 -4.09
C ARG A 104 -9.24 -11.39 -3.50
N VAL A 105 -8.49 -10.39 -3.10
CA VAL A 105 -7.12 -10.53 -2.58
C VAL A 105 -7.03 -9.86 -1.23
N VAL A 106 -6.54 -10.59 -0.22
CA VAL A 106 -6.33 -10.06 1.13
C VAL A 106 -4.86 -10.14 1.50
N ALA A 107 -4.19 -9.00 1.56
CA ALA A 107 -2.74 -8.90 1.67
C ALA A 107 -2.31 -7.99 2.84
N PRO A 108 -1.09 -8.13 3.39
CA PRO A 108 -0.60 -7.22 4.42
C PRO A 108 -0.45 -5.79 3.87
N ILE A 109 -0.63 -4.79 4.73
CA ILE A 109 -0.33 -3.39 4.37
C ILE A 109 1.19 -3.20 4.45
N PRO A 110 1.86 -2.66 3.39
CA PRO A 110 3.31 -2.55 3.35
C PRO A 110 3.82 -1.37 4.19
N VAL A 111 3.83 -1.51 5.52
CA VAL A 111 4.30 -0.49 6.47
C VAL A 111 5.79 -0.65 6.81
N ILE A 112 6.52 0.46 6.88
CA ILE A 112 7.93 0.53 7.30
C ILE A 112 7.98 0.98 8.77
N GLY A 113 8.40 0.11 9.70
CA GLY A 113 8.69 0.46 11.10
C GLY A 113 7.69 -0.03 12.17
N LEU A 114 7.87 0.47 13.41
CA LEU A 114 7.12 0.07 14.63
C LEU A 114 5.71 0.69 14.76
N ILE A 115 5.32 1.61 13.86
CA ILE A 115 4.07 2.40 13.96
C ILE A 115 3.12 2.08 12.80
N GLY A 116 2.81 0.81 12.59
CA GLY A 116 1.82 0.39 11.61
C GLY A 116 0.89 -0.65 12.23
N PRO A 117 -0.45 -0.49 12.15
CA PRO A 117 -1.33 -1.60 12.48
C PRO A 117 -0.95 -2.79 11.60
N ALA A 118 -0.87 -3.99 12.19
CA ALA A 118 -0.74 -5.26 11.47
C ALA A 118 -2.03 -5.59 10.70
N GLY A 119 -2.51 -4.61 9.93
CA GLY A 119 -3.73 -4.67 9.18
C GLY A 119 -3.49 -5.31 7.83
N THR A 120 -4.58 -5.79 7.26
CA THR A 120 -4.60 -6.33 5.92
C THR A 120 -5.45 -5.42 5.05
N MET A 121 -5.04 -5.22 3.80
CA MET A 121 -5.88 -4.60 2.79
C MET A 121 -6.63 -5.68 2.01
N GLU A 122 -7.84 -5.35 1.60
CA GLU A 122 -8.65 -6.17 0.72
C GLU A 122 -8.90 -5.42 -0.58
N VAL A 123 -8.67 -6.10 -1.71
CA VAL A 123 -8.96 -5.57 -3.05
C VAL A 123 -9.76 -6.59 -3.84
N VAL A 124 -10.60 -6.08 -4.76
CA VAL A 124 -11.49 -6.90 -5.58
C VAL A 124 -11.37 -6.47 -7.04
N GLY A 125 -11.18 -7.45 -7.92
CA GLY A 125 -11.25 -7.30 -9.37
C GLY A 125 -12.49 -7.99 -9.92
N HIS A 126 -13.13 -7.37 -10.91
CA HIS A 126 -14.40 -7.82 -11.49
C HIS A 126 -14.24 -8.01 -13.00
N ALA A 127 -14.87 -9.05 -13.54
CA ALA A 127 -15.01 -9.24 -14.98
C ALA A 127 -16.37 -9.84 -15.34
N PRO A 128 -17.13 -9.24 -16.28
CA PRO A 128 -18.44 -9.76 -16.66
C PRO A 128 -18.30 -11.13 -17.33
N LEU A 129 -19.14 -12.08 -16.94
CA LEU A 129 -19.27 -13.38 -17.57
C LEU A 129 -20.06 -13.18 -18.87
N GLN A 130 -19.43 -13.49 -20.01
CA GLN A 130 -20.03 -13.44 -21.34
C GLN A 130 -20.55 -14.81 -21.76
#